data_AF-A0A929RFB7-F1
#
_entry.id   AF-A0A929RFB7-F1
#
_cell.length_a   1.000
_cell.length_b   1.000
_cell.length_c   1.000
_cell.angle_alpha   90.00
_cell.angle_beta   90.00
_cell.angle_gamma   90.00
#
_symmetry.space_group_name_H-M   'P 1'
#
loop_
_entity.id
_entity.type
_entity.pdbx_description
1 polymer ?
#
loop_
_entity_poly.entity_id
_entity_poly.type
_entity_poly.pdbx_seq_one_letter_code
_entity_poly.pdbx_strand_id
1 'polypeptide(L)'
;PQIAGPLMIGALGVGALGAGIAWRALSSTRGTGRTQRFVDLVTAALDARFPERTTDEACVNDASSGQHRVVNVEVGEGFGRPCLVSIDVVLPAQDALTDPVAATLALDEVTRATWNNDEMAPVSVRARILVARTDDNDEESLAAPGAQTDAVIDMTALGFADEIARPDELYDRYGAPECDPAWRP
;
A
#
# COMPACT_ATOMS: atom_id res chain seq x y z
N PRO A 1 20.52 41.49 -34.29
CA PRO A 1 19.55 42.47 -33.76
C PRO A 1 18.11 42.11 -34.17
N GLN A 2 17.27 41.78 -33.16
CA GLN A 2 15.82 42.06 -32.99
C GLN A 2 14.85 41.70 -34.15
N ILE A 3 14.12 40.58 -34.11
CA ILE A 3 12.82 40.28 -33.43
C ILE A 3 11.66 41.21 -33.82
N ALA A 4 10.68 40.65 -34.52
CA ALA A 4 9.25 41.01 -34.44
C ALA A 4 8.40 39.76 -34.73
N GLY A 5 7.62 39.29 -33.74
CA GLY A 5 6.57 38.25 -33.88
C GLY A 5 5.24 38.85 -34.41
N PRO A 6 4.02 38.43 -33.98
CA PRO A 6 3.62 37.30 -33.12
C PRO A 6 2.26 36.60 -33.51
N LEU A 7 1.74 35.71 -32.64
CA LEU A 7 0.31 35.28 -32.45
C LEU A 7 -0.30 34.23 -33.44
N MET A 8 -1.06 33.17 -33.09
CA MET A 8 -1.75 32.69 -31.88
C MET A 8 -2.08 31.17 -32.00
N ILE A 9 -1.85 30.42 -30.92
CA ILE A 9 -2.72 29.49 -30.17
C ILE A 9 -3.70 28.56 -30.91
N GLY A 10 -3.67 27.27 -30.53
CA GLY A 10 -4.91 26.52 -30.29
C GLY A 10 -4.82 25.00 -30.31
N ALA A 11 -4.42 24.37 -29.20
CA ALA A 11 -5.05 23.12 -28.77
C ALA A 11 -4.68 22.82 -27.32
N LEU A 12 -5.66 23.02 -26.44
CA LEU A 12 -5.75 22.42 -25.12
C LEU A 12 -5.54 20.91 -25.21
N GLY A 13 -4.56 20.39 -24.47
CA GLY A 13 -4.44 18.99 -24.11
C GLY A 13 -4.18 18.92 -22.62
N VAL A 14 -5.26 18.81 -21.85
CA VAL A 14 -5.25 18.57 -20.41
C VAL A 14 -4.71 17.16 -20.13
N GLY A 15 -3.86 17.05 -19.11
CA GLY A 15 -3.86 15.90 -18.22
C GLY A 15 -2.78 14.85 -18.46
N ALA A 16 -1.67 14.98 -17.74
CA ALA A 16 -1.08 13.88 -16.98
C ALA A 16 0.03 14.47 -16.08
N LEU A 17 -0.35 14.86 -14.86
CA LEU A 17 0.62 14.94 -13.76
C LEU A 17 0.98 13.49 -13.40
N GLY A 18 1.83 12.86 -14.21
CA GLY A 18 2.51 11.64 -13.84
C GLY A 18 3.66 11.99 -12.92
N ALA A 19 3.37 12.22 -11.64
CA ALA A 19 4.40 12.37 -10.62
C ALA A 19 5.03 10.99 -10.41
N GLY A 20 6.12 10.72 -11.14
CA GLY A 20 6.93 9.52 -10.96
C GLY A 20 7.53 9.50 -9.55
N ILE A 21 6.98 8.67 -8.67
CA ILE A 21 7.54 8.44 -7.35
C ILE A 21 8.69 7.44 -7.51
N ALA A 22 9.92 7.94 -7.53
CA ALA A 22 11.10 7.10 -7.48
C ALA A 22 11.24 6.51 -6.06
N TRP A 23 11.06 5.19 -5.93
CA TRP A 23 11.29 4.48 -4.68
C TRP A 23 12.77 4.44 -4.35
N ARG A 24 13.11 4.84 -3.11
CA ARG A 24 14.41 4.57 -2.50
C ARG A 24 14.23 3.39 -1.56
N ALA A 25 14.55 2.20 -2.03
CA ALA A 25 14.62 1.00 -1.20
C ALA A 25 15.69 1.20 -0.12
N LEU A 26 15.27 1.73 1.03
CA LEU A 26 15.99 1.52 2.27
C LEU A 26 15.31 0.34 2.94
N SER A 27 15.75 -0.87 2.58
CA SER A 27 15.59 -2.02 3.45
C SER A 27 16.23 -1.66 4.80
N SER A 28 15.41 -1.18 5.73
CA SER A 28 15.82 -0.88 7.09
C SER A 28 16.24 -2.18 7.74
N THR A 29 17.55 -2.44 7.71
CA THR A 29 18.25 -3.48 8.46
C THR A 29 18.33 -3.10 9.94
N ARG A 30 17.21 -2.67 10.53
CA ARG A 30 17.11 -2.33 11.95
C ARG A 30 15.69 -2.57 12.45
N GLY A 31 15.39 -3.83 12.78
CA GLY A 31 14.13 -4.24 13.44
C GLY A 31 13.44 -5.45 12.81
N THR A 32 14.18 -6.51 12.44
CA THR A 32 13.65 -7.62 11.61
C THR A 32 12.50 -8.41 12.23
N GLY A 33 12.30 -8.40 13.54
CA GLY A 33 11.17 -9.13 14.15
C GLY A 33 9.83 -8.41 14.00
N ARG A 34 9.82 -7.10 14.25
CA ARG A 34 8.57 -6.32 14.38
C ARG A 34 7.95 -6.03 13.02
N THR A 35 8.74 -5.49 12.11
CA THR A 35 8.28 -5.23 10.74
C THR A 35 7.81 -6.52 10.07
N GLN A 36 8.55 -7.63 10.23
CA GLN A 36 8.14 -8.91 9.66
C GLN A 36 6.81 -9.40 10.20
N ARG A 37 6.54 -9.26 11.51
CA ARG A 37 5.23 -9.65 12.07
C ARG A 37 4.07 -8.83 11.52
N PHE A 38 4.27 -7.54 11.23
CA PHE A 38 3.27 -6.75 10.52
C PHE A 38 3.11 -7.19 9.06
N VAL A 39 4.21 -7.53 8.37
CA VAL A 39 4.13 -8.12 7.01
C VAL A 39 3.32 -9.41 7.05
N ASP A 40 3.61 -10.31 7.98
CA ASP A 40 2.93 -11.60 8.13
C ASP A 40 1.44 -11.40 8.47
N LEU A 41 1.12 -10.45 9.36
CA LEU A 41 -0.24 -10.09 9.75
C LEU A 41 -1.04 -9.54 8.57
N VAL A 42 -0.46 -8.61 7.80
CA VAL A 42 -1.13 -8.00 6.63
C VAL A 42 -1.32 -9.03 5.53
N THR A 43 -0.30 -9.85 5.27
CA THR A 43 -0.36 -10.94 4.29
C THR A 43 -1.46 -11.93 4.67
N ALA A 44 -1.51 -12.37 5.94
CA ALA A 44 -2.53 -13.29 6.42
C ALA A 44 -3.95 -12.71 6.31
N ALA A 45 -4.13 -11.41 6.60
CA ALA A 45 -5.43 -10.74 6.45
C ALA A 45 -5.89 -10.69 4.99
N LEU A 46 -4.96 -10.39 4.06
CA LEU A 46 -5.24 -10.40 2.63
C LEU A 46 -5.56 -11.81 2.12
N ASP A 47 -4.80 -12.83 2.50
CA ASP A 47 -5.02 -14.21 2.08
C ASP A 47 -6.37 -14.75 2.59
N ALA A 48 -6.76 -14.40 3.82
CA ALA A 48 -8.01 -14.86 4.42
C ALA A 48 -9.26 -14.27 3.75
N ARG A 49 -9.22 -13.01 3.31
CA ARG A 49 -10.38 -12.28 2.78
C ARG A 49 -10.38 -12.10 1.26
N PHE A 50 -9.20 -12.06 0.66
CA PHE A 50 -8.99 -11.77 -0.75
C PHE A 50 -7.99 -12.76 -1.35
N PRO A 51 -8.25 -14.09 -1.28
CA PRO A 51 -7.30 -15.07 -1.78
C PRO A 51 -6.94 -14.79 -3.24
N GLU A 52 -5.66 -14.89 -3.56
CA GLU A 52 -5.20 -14.86 -4.94
C GLU A 52 -5.89 -15.99 -5.69
N ARG A 53 -6.53 -15.69 -6.83
CA ARG A 53 -7.13 -16.74 -7.66
C ARG A 53 -6.01 -17.51 -8.35
N THR A 54 -5.44 -18.49 -7.65
CA THR A 54 -4.57 -19.47 -8.25
C THR A 54 -5.45 -20.30 -9.19
N THR A 55 -5.17 -20.28 -10.48
CA THR A 55 -5.79 -21.22 -11.42
C THR A 55 -5.38 -22.62 -10.98
N ASP A 56 -6.32 -23.32 -10.34
CA ASP A 56 -6.15 -24.65 -9.80
C ASP A 56 -6.03 -25.66 -10.96
N GLU A 57 -4.81 -25.91 -11.42
CA GLU A 57 -4.46 -27.08 -12.22
C GLU A 57 -3.21 -27.69 -11.59
N ALA A 58 -3.41 -28.82 -10.91
CA ALA A 58 -2.42 -29.56 -10.14
C ALA A 58 -1.06 -29.69 -10.84
N CYS A 59 0.02 -29.20 -10.22
CA CYS A 59 1.35 -29.82 -10.34
C CYS A 59 2.28 -29.42 -9.19
N VAL A 60 2.94 -30.45 -8.67
CA VAL A 60 4.09 -30.40 -7.77
C VAL A 60 5.20 -29.59 -8.43
N ASN A 61 5.50 -28.39 -7.94
CA ASN A 61 6.84 -27.83 -7.76
C ASN A 61 6.75 -26.36 -7.34
N ASP A 62 7.46 -26.08 -6.26
CA ASP A 62 7.86 -24.79 -5.69
C ASP A 62 8.45 -23.83 -6.75
N ALA A 63 7.60 -23.02 -7.39
CA ALA A 63 7.96 -21.84 -8.21
C ALA A 63 6.72 -21.07 -8.72
N SER A 64 5.73 -20.75 -7.87
CA SER A 64 4.67 -19.79 -8.23
C SER A 64 5.16 -18.32 -8.23
N SER A 65 6.46 -18.08 -8.41
CA SER A 65 7.17 -16.81 -8.26
C SER A 65 6.84 -15.73 -9.30
N GLY A 66 5.72 -15.83 -10.03
CA GLY A 66 5.41 -14.91 -11.13
C GLY A 66 4.35 -13.85 -10.82
N GLN A 67 3.43 -14.08 -9.89
CA GLN A 67 2.22 -13.21 -9.75
C GLN A 67 1.72 -13.09 -8.31
N HIS A 68 2.63 -13.10 -7.33
CA HIS A 68 2.25 -12.89 -5.93
C HIS A 68 2.24 -11.40 -5.59
N ARG A 69 1.26 -10.97 -4.79
CA ARG A 69 1.22 -9.64 -4.18
C ARG A 69 2.44 -9.44 -3.29
N VAL A 70 3.04 -8.27 -3.37
CA VAL A 70 4.18 -7.90 -2.52
C VAL A 70 3.70 -6.93 -1.46
N VAL A 71 3.84 -7.32 -0.19
CA VAL A 71 3.49 -6.49 0.96
C VAL A 71 4.77 -5.89 1.54
N ASN A 72 4.91 -4.57 1.46
CA ASN A 72 6.01 -3.86 2.09
C ASN A 72 5.49 -3.11 3.32
N VAL A 73 6.15 -3.30 4.46
CA VAL A 73 5.81 -2.61 5.70
C VAL A 73 7.03 -1.89 6.26
N GLU A 74 6.82 -0.67 6.75
CA GLU A 74 7.78 0.09 7.52
C GLU A 74 7.15 0.54 8.84
N VAL A 75 7.78 0.18 9.96
CA VAL A 75 7.34 0.61 11.29
C VAL A 75 8.26 1.74 11.77
N GLY A 76 7.76 2.96 11.73
CA GLY A 76 8.45 4.16 12.20
C GLY A 76 8.19 4.38 13.70
N GLU A 77 9.26 4.59 14.46
CA GLU A 77 9.16 4.96 15.87
C GLU A 77 8.91 6.47 16.01
N GLY A 78 7.79 6.83 16.62
CA GLY A 78 7.44 8.23 16.89
C GLY A 78 8.07 8.70 18.21
N PHE A 79 9.03 9.63 18.16
CA PHE A 79 9.50 10.29 19.39
C PHE A 79 8.38 11.17 19.96
N GLY A 80 7.68 10.67 21.00
CA GLY A 80 6.55 11.36 21.63
C GLY A 80 5.27 11.39 20.78
N ARG A 81 5.22 10.58 19.71
CA ARG A 81 4.05 10.41 18.83
C ARG A 81 3.74 8.91 18.69
N PRO A 82 2.49 8.53 18.38
CA PRO A 82 2.16 7.16 18.01
C PRO A 82 3.13 6.63 16.93
N CYS A 83 3.47 5.35 17.02
CA CYS A 83 4.29 4.70 15.99
C CYS A 83 3.54 4.72 14.65
N LEU A 84 4.24 5.05 13.57
CA LEU A 84 3.65 5.07 12.23
C LEU A 84 3.92 3.73 11.55
N VAL A 85 2.87 2.98 11.23
CA VAL A 85 2.96 1.78 10.39
C VAL A 85 2.60 2.18 8.96
N SER A 86 3.59 2.13 8.08
CA SER A 86 3.42 2.39 6.65
C SER A 86 3.38 1.09 5.88
N ILE A 87 2.32 0.86 5.11
CA ILE A 87 2.02 -0.38 4.40
C ILE A 87 1.79 -0.03 2.94
N ASP A 88 2.52 -0.68 2.05
CA ASP A 88 2.34 -0.57 0.62
C ASP A 88 2.12 -1.99 0.06
N VAL A 89 0.92 -2.23 -0.45
CA VAL A 89 0.55 -3.51 -1.08
C VAL A 89 0.67 -3.35 -2.59
N VAL A 90 1.63 -4.03 -3.20
CA VAL A 90 1.88 -3.98 -4.64
C VAL A 90 1.22 -5.19 -5.30
N LEU A 91 0.31 -4.90 -6.23
CA LEU A 91 -0.46 -5.88 -6.97
C LEU A 91 0.15 -6.12 -8.35
N PRO A 92 0.09 -7.36 -8.87
CA PRO A 92 0.29 -7.60 -10.29
C PRO A 92 -0.86 -6.97 -11.10
N ALA A 93 -0.58 -6.57 -12.34
CA ALA A 93 -1.55 -5.88 -13.21
C ALA A 93 -2.85 -6.67 -13.47
N GLN A 94 -2.83 -7.99 -13.28
CA GLN A 94 -3.98 -8.88 -13.48
C GLN A 94 -4.72 -9.22 -12.17
N ASP A 95 -4.35 -8.61 -11.04
CA ASP A 95 -5.00 -8.89 -9.76
C ASP A 95 -6.45 -8.37 -9.72
N ALA A 96 -7.33 -9.12 -9.05
CA ALA A 96 -8.70 -8.70 -8.79
C ALA A 96 -8.79 -7.42 -7.93
N LEU A 97 -7.78 -7.16 -7.09
CA LEU A 97 -7.67 -5.94 -6.29
C LEU A 97 -7.26 -4.71 -7.11
N THR A 98 -7.09 -4.83 -8.44
CA THR A 98 -6.98 -3.68 -9.34
C THR A 98 -8.33 -2.96 -9.48
N ASP A 99 -9.45 -3.65 -9.24
CA ASP A 99 -10.77 -3.02 -9.18
C ASP A 99 -10.87 -2.12 -7.93
N PRO A 100 -11.24 -0.83 -8.06
CA PRO A 100 -11.22 0.11 -6.94
C PRO A 100 -12.17 -0.28 -5.79
N VAL A 101 -13.28 -0.98 -6.06
CA VAL A 101 -14.19 -1.43 -5.00
C VAL A 101 -13.56 -2.57 -4.21
N ALA A 102 -13.00 -3.56 -4.89
CA ALA A 102 -12.26 -4.65 -4.24
C ALA A 102 -11.02 -4.14 -3.48
N ALA A 103 -10.27 -3.21 -4.10
CA ALA A 103 -9.14 -2.53 -3.47
C ALA A 103 -9.57 -1.85 -2.17
N THR A 104 -10.68 -1.09 -2.17
CA THR A 104 -11.13 -0.34 -0.99
C THR A 104 -11.46 -1.28 0.17
N LEU A 105 -12.10 -2.41 -0.12
CA LEU A 105 -12.37 -3.45 0.89
C LEU A 105 -11.09 -4.09 1.43
N ALA A 106 -10.10 -4.34 0.56
CA ALA A 106 -8.80 -4.87 0.97
C ALA A 106 -8.04 -3.87 1.83
N LEU A 107 -8.02 -2.60 1.46
CA LEU A 107 -7.36 -1.54 2.22
C LEU A 107 -7.99 -1.35 3.61
N ASP A 108 -9.32 -1.42 3.69
CA ASP A 108 -10.07 -1.38 4.95
C ASP A 108 -9.68 -2.56 5.86
N GLU A 109 -9.58 -3.77 5.31
CA GLU A 109 -9.15 -4.97 6.04
C GLU A 109 -7.69 -4.87 6.52
N VAL A 110 -6.78 -4.44 5.65
CA VAL A 110 -5.36 -4.23 6.01
C VAL A 110 -5.23 -3.20 7.13
N THR A 111 -5.97 -2.10 7.03
CA THR A 111 -5.98 -1.05 8.04
C THR A 111 -6.51 -1.58 9.37
N ARG A 112 -7.64 -2.29 9.34
CA ARG A 112 -8.25 -2.91 10.54
C ARG A 112 -7.31 -3.89 11.20
N ALA A 113 -6.72 -4.80 10.45
CA ALA A 113 -5.78 -5.79 10.97
C ALA A 113 -4.58 -5.10 11.64
N THR A 114 -4.06 -4.04 11.01
CA THR A 114 -2.94 -3.26 11.57
C THR A 114 -3.33 -2.52 12.84
N TRP A 115 -4.54 -1.96 12.90
CA TRP A 115 -5.05 -1.30 14.11
C TRP A 115 -5.22 -2.30 15.27
N ASN A 116 -5.75 -3.49 14.97
CA ASN A 116 -5.96 -4.57 15.94
C ASN A 116 -4.72 -5.47 16.14
N ASN A 117 -3.53 -4.97 15.88
CA ASN A 117 -2.30 -5.72 16.08
C ASN A 117 -2.08 -6.04 17.58
N ASP A 118 -1.47 -7.19 17.86
CA ASP A 118 -1.13 -7.63 19.23
C ASP A 118 0.16 -7.02 19.81
N GLU A 119 0.87 -6.20 19.02
CA GLU A 119 2.22 -5.73 19.36
C GLU A 119 2.21 -4.40 20.12
N MET A 120 1.43 -3.43 19.65
CA MET A 120 1.47 -2.05 20.12
C MET A 120 0.18 -1.28 19.84
N ALA A 121 -0.19 -0.43 20.80
CA ALA A 121 -1.16 0.64 20.63
C ALA A 121 -0.73 1.88 21.43
N PRO A 122 -1.06 3.11 20.97
CA PRO A 122 -1.70 3.41 19.69
C PRO A 122 -0.71 3.47 18.51
N VAL A 123 -1.19 3.17 17.31
CA VAL A 123 -0.46 3.32 16.04
C VAL A 123 -1.17 4.25 15.07
N SER A 124 -0.42 5.03 14.32
CA SER A 124 -0.90 5.69 13.10
C SER A 124 -0.69 4.74 11.93
N VAL A 125 -1.62 4.71 10.97
CA VAL A 125 -1.55 3.80 9.81
C VAL A 125 -1.53 4.59 8.52
N ARG A 126 -0.52 4.36 7.68
CA ARG A 126 -0.50 4.77 6.27
C ARG A 126 -0.59 3.49 5.45
N ALA A 127 -1.69 3.27 4.73
CA ALA A 127 -1.80 2.11 3.84
C ALA A 127 -2.17 2.55 2.42
N ARG A 128 -1.58 1.89 1.43
CA ARG A 128 -1.86 2.13 0.00
C ARG A 128 -1.85 0.83 -0.77
N ILE A 129 -2.69 0.77 -1.80
CA ILE A 129 -2.70 -0.31 -2.78
C ILE A 129 -2.16 0.26 -4.09
N LEU A 130 -1.11 -0.38 -4.60
CA LEU A 130 -0.37 0.03 -5.78
C LEU A 130 -0.45 -1.09 -6.82
N VAL A 131 -0.45 -0.75 -8.10
CA VAL A 131 -0.30 -1.73 -9.19
C VAL A 131 1.07 -1.55 -9.81
N ALA A 132 1.81 -2.65 -9.96
CA ALA A 132 3.07 -2.65 -10.68
C ALA A 132 2.81 -2.34 -12.15
N ARG A 133 3.47 -1.31 -12.67
CA ARG A 133 3.52 -1.06 -14.11
C ARG A 133 4.56 -2.00 -14.69
N THR A 134 4.11 -3.08 -15.32
CA THR A 134 5.00 -3.84 -16.20
C THR A 134 5.18 -3.01 -17.46
N ASP A 135 6.41 -2.54 -17.72
CA ASP A 135 6.78 -2.34 -19.12
C ASP A 135 6.75 -3.74 -19.76
N ASP A 136 6.31 -3.84 -21.01
CA ASP A 136 6.02 -5.09 -21.76
C ASP A 136 7.18 -6.12 -21.86
N ASN A 137 8.28 -5.97 -21.11
CA ASN A 137 9.47 -6.83 -21.22
C ASN A 137 10.04 -7.41 -19.91
N ASP A 138 9.48 -7.13 -18.72
CA ASP A 138 10.06 -7.66 -17.47
C ASP A 138 8.98 -8.09 -16.45
N GLU A 139 8.49 -9.33 -16.60
CA GLU A 139 7.59 -10.02 -15.65
C GLU A 139 8.25 -10.28 -14.28
N GLU A 140 9.55 -10.04 -14.14
CA GLU A 140 10.36 -10.32 -12.93
C GLU A 140 10.47 -9.13 -11.96
N SER A 141 9.76 -8.02 -12.23
CA SER A 141 10.05 -6.70 -11.64
C SER A 141 9.08 -6.22 -10.55
N LEU A 142 8.27 -7.09 -9.94
CA LEU A 142 7.29 -6.66 -8.91
C LEU A 142 7.96 -6.19 -7.60
N ALA A 143 9.19 -6.68 -7.31
CA ALA A 143 9.94 -6.39 -6.09
C ALA A 143 11.28 -5.67 -6.36
N ALA A 144 11.57 -5.28 -7.61
CA ALA A 144 12.83 -4.66 -7.97
C ALA A 144 12.91 -3.19 -7.48
N PRO A 145 14.02 -2.76 -6.86
CA PRO A 145 14.23 -1.36 -6.51
C PRO A 145 14.15 -0.46 -7.75
N GLY A 146 13.11 0.38 -7.83
CA GLY A 146 12.86 1.26 -8.99
C GLY A 146 11.71 0.82 -9.90
N ALA A 147 11.01 -0.27 -9.57
CA ALA A 147 9.75 -0.64 -10.23
C ALA A 147 8.76 0.53 -10.18
N GLN A 148 8.24 0.92 -11.34
CA GLN A 148 7.27 1.99 -11.44
C GLN A 148 5.91 1.45 -11.01
N THR A 149 5.31 2.02 -9.97
CA THR A 149 3.99 1.63 -9.47
C THR A 149 3.02 2.79 -9.59
N ASP A 150 1.78 2.50 -10.01
CA ASP A 150 0.69 3.47 -9.98
C ASP A 150 -0.18 3.24 -8.75
N ALA A 151 -0.54 4.31 -8.04
CA ALA A 151 -1.46 4.21 -6.90
C ALA A 151 -2.88 3.90 -7.39
N VAL A 152 -3.44 2.79 -6.92
CA VAL A 152 -4.85 2.43 -7.17
C VAL A 152 -5.72 3.19 -6.19
N ILE A 153 -5.40 3.07 -4.89
CA ILE A 153 -6.09 3.76 -3.79
C ILE A 153 -5.16 3.98 -2.60
N ASP A 154 -5.53 4.94 -1.75
CA ASP A 154 -4.90 5.25 -0.48
C ASP A 154 -5.96 5.43 0.64
N MET A 155 -5.52 5.81 1.84
CA MET A 155 -6.39 6.00 3.01
C MET A 155 -7.56 6.98 2.77
N THR A 156 -7.44 7.94 1.84
CA THR A 156 -8.53 8.87 1.53
C THR A 156 -9.73 8.16 0.89
N ALA A 157 -9.51 7.02 0.22
CA ALA A 157 -10.58 6.18 -0.32
C ALA A 157 -11.46 5.56 0.79
N LEU A 158 -10.92 5.40 2.01
CA LEU A 158 -11.66 4.95 3.18
C LEU A 158 -12.41 6.08 3.90
N GLY A 159 -12.18 7.33 3.48
CA GLY A 159 -12.77 8.53 4.08
C GLY A 159 -11.92 9.17 5.19
N PHE A 160 -10.63 8.80 5.32
CA PHE A 160 -9.70 9.50 6.20
C PHE A 160 -9.33 10.88 5.63
N ALA A 161 -8.98 11.83 6.51
CA ALA A 161 -8.68 13.20 6.09
C ALA A 161 -7.37 13.32 5.29
N ASP A 162 -6.39 12.48 5.63
CA ASP A 162 -5.06 12.44 5.05
C ASP A 162 -4.71 11.02 4.58
N GLU A 163 -3.58 10.85 3.88
CA GLU A 163 -3.02 9.52 3.55
C GLU A 163 -2.59 8.72 4.80
N ILE A 164 -2.54 9.36 5.97
CA ILE A 164 -2.18 8.76 7.25
C ILE A 164 -3.39 8.85 8.17
N ALA A 165 -3.97 7.70 8.54
CA ALA A 165 -5.00 7.64 9.56
C ALA A 165 -4.37 7.75 10.95
N ARG A 166 -4.87 8.71 11.73
CA ARG A 166 -4.45 8.94 13.11
C ARG A 166 -5.20 8.03 14.07
N PRO A 167 -4.67 7.78 15.28
CA PRO A 167 -5.33 6.91 16.25
C PRO A 167 -6.76 7.34 16.61
N ASP A 168 -7.04 8.64 16.65
CA ASP A 168 -8.39 9.19 16.87
C ASP A 168 -9.36 8.82 15.73
N GLU A 169 -8.93 8.97 14.48
CA GLU A 169 -9.74 8.58 13.32
C GLU A 169 -9.95 7.06 13.24
N LEU A 170 -8.91 6.28 13.59
CA LEU A 170 -8.98 4.81 13.66
C LEU A 170 -9.92 4.37 14.79
N TYR A 171 -9.91 5.07 15.93
CA TYR A 171 -10.83 4.83 17.02
C TYR A 171 -12.29 5.08 16.61
N ASP A 172 -12.55 6.20 15.95
CA ASP A 172 -13.90 6.55 15.52
C ASP A 172 -14.46 5.53 14.52
N ARG A 173 -13.59 4.92 13.70
CA ARG A 173 -13.98 3.92 12.69
C ARG A 173 -14.09 2.49 13.23
N TYR A 174 -13.11 2.05 14.02
CA TYR A 174 -12.95 0.65 14.43
C TYR A 174 -13.13 0.41 15.93
N GLY A 175 -13.13 1.46 16.75
CA GLY A 175 -13.15 1.38 18.21
C GLY A 175 -11.77 1.17 18.82
N ALA A 176 -11.75 0.72 20.08
CA ALA A 176 -10.50 0.44 20.78
C ALA A 176 -9.74 -0.73 20.12
N PRO A 177 -8.40 -0.64 20.00
CA PRO A 177 -7.60 -1.71 19.44
C PRO A 177 -7.64 -2.94 20.36
N GLU A 178 -7.53 -4.14 19.78
CA GLU A 178 -7.61 -5.39 20.55
C GLU A 178 -6.47 -5.54 21.58
N CYS A 179 -5.28 -5.02 21.28
CA CYS A 179 -4.15 -5.06 22.23
C CYS A 179 -4.31 -4.13 23.44
N ASP A 180 -5.13 -3.07 23.33
CA ASP A 180 -5.50 -2.22 24.47
C ASP A 180 -6.97 -1.77 24.37
N PRO A 181 -7.91 -2.62 24.86
CA PRO A 181 -9.34 -2.30 24.84
C PRO A 181 -9.72 -1.11 25.72
N ALA A 182 -8.84 -0.71 26.65
CA ALA A 182 -9.04 0.44 27.53
C ALA A 182 -8.56 1.75 26.90
N TRP A 183 -7.80 1.69 25.80
CA TRP A 183 -7.25 2.86 25.13
C TRP A 183 -8.35 3.80 24.59
N ARG A 184 -8.17 5.11 24.79
CA ARG A 184 -9.05 6.18 24.31
C ARG A 184 -8.18 7.36 23.81
N PRO A 185 -8.59 8.08 22.77
CA PRO A 185 -7.86 9.25 22.23
C PRO A 185 -7.87 10.46 23.17
#